data_AF-A0A4Q6B9E0-F1
#
_entry.id   AF-A0A4Q6B9E0-F1
#
_cell.length_a   1.000
_cell.length_b   1.000
_cell.length_c   1.000
_cell.angle_alpha   90.00
_cell.angle_beta   90.00
_cell.angle_gamma   90.00
#
_symmetry.space_group_name_H-M   'P 1'
#
loop_
_entity.id
_entity.type
_entity.pdbx_description
1 polymer ?
#
loop_
_entity_poly.entity_id
_entity_poly.type
_entity_poly.pdbx_seq_one_letter_code
_entity_poly.pdbx_strand_id
1 'polypeptide(L)'
;MLRYVLLGAMLLMGCRTVSTSSEGKELGTIPNIMIDHDEESSDFIYGKSYETPPVPYSELLLTFEKGINKEWSDQCRVTVHAQGHWSAVGEIGYKVVSDDSKRDVAVREYSAGFDHRLQHYMWHTSRGAWPLMLRNLKTARERASAPDATEGSKANLAILEKSVEQYKASGWAPPRYFQDKDEDTAKTGAGEDFLYMHRKMIGRLTAYLKERNLSMIPAWKTLPKPDDKQFIVGPEGAKQLPDIKQDEYYYTTIRIWEEAYKIPVIDNPAIDKLAKLLLEGRKKTKTTAKTPSIEAAREEVKKLLAPTERYEFTGLKNMSLSAYGHLLEMTLHNDLHARYAFLNSAARPNVADPLDRTTWDQEWAEAFNGSNYDSLNDTFASHVNPWFYRIHGWVDDRIDDWLKANDHQSIGTKEECAKEAGNCYVWLSNETYTSNRGSDDPKILGDELPWEGPVVAEEKNASNTKQMSLHAHKAPTFTPDVIEATRGFRAPFESMNRRFVNPDLKR
;
A
#
# COMPACT_ATOMS: atom_id res chain seq x y z
N MET A 1 33.95 6.38 27.58
CA MET A 1 34.11 7.34 28.70
C MET A 1 34.57 8.72 28.24
N LEU A 2 35.66 8.87 27.48
CA LEU A 2 36.16 10.20 27.04
C LEU A 2 35.13 11.07 26.26
N ARG A 3 34.22 10.44 25.49
CA ARG A 3 33.16 11.13 24.74
C ARG A 3 31.99 11.65 25.60
N TYR A 4 31.74 11.03 26.76
CA TYR A 4 30.65 11.45 27.67
C TYR A 4 31.10 12.54 28.66
N VAL A 5 32.41 12.59 28.97
CA VAL A 5 33.03 13.68 29.73
C VAL A 5 32.95 15.01 28.97
N LEU A 6 33.03 14.98 27.63
CA LEU A 6 32.93 16.17 26.78
C LEU A 6 31.52 16.75 26.71
N LEU A 7 30.46 15.93 26.68
CA LEU A 7 29.08 16.42 26.70
C LEU A 7 28.70 17.02 28.07
N GLY A 8 29.16 16.40 29.17
CA GLY A 8 28.98 16.93 30.52
C GLY A 8 29.70 18.26 30.76
N ALA A 9 30.90 18.44 30.18
CA ALA A 9 31.64 19.70 30.25
C ALA A 9 30.96 20.85 29.48
N MET A 10 30.22 20.56 28.40
CA MET A 10 29.54 21.58 27.59
C MET A 10 28.28 22.17 28.26
N LEU A 11 27.56 21.36 29.05
CA LEU A 11 26.40 21.84 29.83
C LEU A 11 26.83 22.73 31.01
N LEU A 12 27.99 22.45 31.61
CA LEU A 12 28.60 23.30 32.65
C LEU A 12 29.10 24.66 32.12
N MET A 13 29.26 24.81 30.80
CA MET A 13 29.77 26.03 30.16
C MET A 13 28.68 26.92 29.51
N GLY A 14 27.38 26.64 29.73
CA GLY A 14 26.31 27.60 29.44
C GLY A 14 25.80 27.68 27.99
N CYS A 15 26.05 26.67 27.14
CA CYS A 15 25.49 26.64 25.79
C CYS A 15 23.95 26.49 25.80
N ARG A 16 23.21 27.50 25.31
CA ARG A 16 21.73 27.54 25.37
C ARG A 16 21.00 27.18 24.07
N THR A 17 21.69 26.98 22.95
CA THR A 17 21.02 26.77 21.66
C THR A 17 21.78 25.83 20.74
N VAL A 18 21.06 24.89 20.12
CA VAL A 18 21.54 24.01 19.06
C VAL A 18 20.79 24.39 17.78
N SER A 19 21.51 24.70 16.70
CA SER A 19 20.92 24.92 15.37
C SER A 19 21.55 23.97 14.37
N THR A 20 20.74 23.28 13.58
CA THR A 20 21.20 22.43 12.47
C THR A 20 21.11 23.17 11.14
N SER A 21 22.14 23.08 10.31
CA SER A 21 22.08 23.53 8.91
C SER A 21 22.65 22.45 8.00
N SER A 22 21.88 21.97 7.03
CA SER A 22 22.43 21.37 5.80
C SER A 22 22.45 22.46 4.74
N GLU A 23 23.44 22.44 3.84
CA GLU A 23 23.61 23.43 2.77
C GLU A 23 22.26 23.84 2.13
N GLY A 24 21.78 25.04 2.48
CA GLY A 24 20.80 25.79 1.71
C GLY A 24 19.32 25.77 2.12
N LYS A 25 18.84 25.00 3.12
CA LYS A 25 17.46 25.12 3.62
C LYS A 25 17.33 24.80 5.12
N GLU A 26 16.60 25.64 5.86
CA GLU A 26 16.16 25.36 7.23
C GLU A 26 15.26 24.10 7.25
N LEU A 27 15.69 23.08 7.98
CA LEU A 27 14.84 21.98 8.43
C LEU A 27 14.40 22.32 9.86
N GLY A 28 13.09 22.24 10.11
CA GLY A 28 12.45 22.74 11.33
C GLY A 28 12.97 22.13 12.64
N THR A 29 12.46 22.67 13.74
CA THR A 29 12.86 22.37 15.12
C THR A 29 12.67 20.90 15.51
N ILE A 30 13.72 20.29 16.08
CA ILE A 30 13.64 19.01 16.80
C ILE A 30 12.94 19.26 18.15
N PRO A 31 12.04 18.39 18.65
CA PRO A 31 11.42 18.60 19.95
C PRO A 31 12.43 18.48 21.10
N ASN A 32 12.24 19.33 22.11
CA ASN A 32 13.10 19.50 23.29
C ASN A 32 13.47 18.17 23.98
N ILE A 33 14.75 17.98 24.24
CA ILE A 33 15.23 17.02 25.23
C ILE A 33 15.03 17.69 26.60
N MET A 34 14.03 17.28 27.37
CA MET A 34 13.90 17.69 28.77
C MET A 34 14.80 16.81 29.64
N ILE A 35 15.70 17.44 30.39
CA ILE A 35 16.48 16.82 31.47
C ILE A 35 16.02 17.53 32.73
N ASP A 36 15.35 16.81 33.63
CA ASP A 36 14.94 17.36 34.93
C ASP A 36 16.09 17.21 35.92
N HIS A 37 16.40 18.28 36.66
CA HIS A 37 17.49 18.32 37.64
C HIS A 37 16.88 18.47 39.04
N ASP A 38 17.09 17.46 39.90
CA ASP A 38 16.77 17.57 41.33
C ASP A 38 18.02 18.08 42.06
N GLU A 39 17.93 19.23 42.72
CA GLU A 39 19.06 19.98 43.28
C GLU A 39 19.70 19.34 44.52
N GLU A 40 19.13 18.28 45.10
CA GLU A 40 19.61 17.71 46.37
C GLU A 40 20.29 16.32 46.28
N SER A 41 20.52 15.76 45.09
CA SER A 41 21.22 14.47 44.97
C SER A 41 22.52 14.58 44.15
N SER A 42 23.62 14.03 44.70
CA SER A 42 24.91 13.91 44.01
C SER A 42 25.04 12.60 43.20
N ASP A 43 23.94 11.87 43.05
CA ASP A 43 23.83 10.66 42.25
C ASP A 43 22.90 10.91 41.06
N PHE A 44 23.41 10.70 39.84
CA PHE A 44 22.53 10.60 38.66
C PHE A 44 21.72 9.31 38.76
N ILE A 45 20.51 9.40 39.31
CA ILE A 45 19.54 8.31 39.20
C ILE A 45 19.03 8.30 37.75
N TYR A 46 19.61 7.44 36.92
CA TYR A 46 18.88 6.95 35.75
C TYR A 46 17.65 6.20 36.27
N GLY A 47 16.50 6.87 36.28
CA GLY A 47 15.23 6.22 36.51
C GLY A 47 15.08 5.06 35.54
N LYS A 48 14.88 3.85 36.08
CA LYS A 48 14.63 2.61 35.34
C LYS A 48 13.61 2.82 34.20
N SER A 49 14.09 3.12 33.01
CA SER A 49 13.47 2.72 31.75
C SER A 49 14.56 2.76 30.68
N TYR A 50 14.66 1.67 29.92
CA TYR A 50 15.62 1.42 28.85
C TYR A 50 17.00 0.92 29.30
N GLU A 51 17.07 -0.41 29.42
CA GLU A 51 18.31 -1.17 29.30
C GLU A 51 18.98 -0.86 27.94
N THR A 52 20.24 -0.44 28.01
CA THR A 52 21.31 -0.49 26.98
C THR A 52 20.95 -0.29 25.49
N PRO A 53 21.54 0.71 24.79
CA PRO A 53 21.45 0.79 23.34
C PRO A 53 22.26 -0.35 22.68
N PRO A 54 21.71 -1.13 21.73
CA PRO A 54 22.47 -2.08 20.97
C PRO A 54 23.06 -1.41 19.71
N VAL A 55 24.32 -1.76 19.39
CA VAL A 55 25.07 -1.52 18.13
C VAL A 55 25.85 -0.18 18.04
N PRO A 56 27.13 -0.18 17.55
CA PRO A 56 28.06 0.93 17.76
C PRO A 56 27.99 2.00 16.66
N TYR A 57 27.97 3.27 17.07
CA TYR A 57 28.11 4.42 16.18
C TYR A 57 29.52 4.47 15.56
N SER A 58 29.67 3.97 14.34
CA SER A 58 30.86 4.22 13.53
C SER A 58 30.75 5.63 12.95
N GLU A 59 31.41 6.56 13.64
CA GLU A 59 31.78 7.92 13.16
C GLU A 59 30.66 8.96 13.09
N LEU A 60 30.30 9.48 14.28
CA LEU A 60 29.81 10.85 14.38
C LEU A 60 31.00 11.80 14.18
N LEU A 61 31.10 12.45 13.02
CA LEU A 61 32.10 13.49 12.79
C LEU A 61 31.52 14.83 13.28
N LEU A 62 32.03 15.32 14.41
CA LEU A 62 31.72 16.65 14.92
C LEU A 62 32.85 17.58 14.49
N THR A 63 32.57 18.47 13.54
CA THR A 63 33.49 19.54 13.17
C THR A 63 33.18 20.79 13.99
N PHE A 64 34.22 21.36 14.59
CA PHE A 64 34.15 22.60 15.36
C PHE A 64 34.95 23.65 14.61
N GLU A 65 34.30 24.70 14.11
CA GLU A 65 35.01 25.84 13.54
C GLU A 65 35.35 26.84 14.65
N LYS A 66 36.63 27.20 14.75
CA LYS A 66 37.11 28.22 15.67
C LYS A 66 36.95 29.60 15.02
N GLY A 67 35.92 30.34 15.40
CA GLY A 67 35.76 31.76 15.04
C GLY A 67 36.86 32.64 15.67
N ILE A 68 37.31 33.67 14.96
CA ILE A 68 38.49 34.49 15.29
C ILE A 68 38.15 35.68 16.23
N ASN A 69 37.01 35.69 16.94
CA ASN A 69 36.62 36.86 17.77
C ASN A 69 36.23 36.52 19.22
N LYS A 70 36.48 37.49 20.11
CA LYS A 70 36.82 37.31 21.53
C LYS A 70 35.64 37.33 22.53
N GLU A 71 34.39 37.30 22.07
CA GLU A 71 33.20 37.36 22.94
C GLU A 71 32.25 36.17 22.70
N TRP A 72 32.40 35.08 23.49
CA TRP A 72 31.69 33.81 23.27
C TRP A 72 31.27 33.12 24.59
N SER A 73 30.26 33.60 25.30
CA SER A 73 29.50 32.73 26.22
C SER A 73 28.33 32.01 25.54
N ASP A 74 27.93 32.42 24.33
CA ASP A 74 26.53 32.17 23.91
C ASP A 74 26.34 31.38 22.60
N GLN A 75 27.37 30.98 21.84
CA GLN A 75 27.12 30.40 20.49
C GLN A 75 28.07 29.28 20.04
N CYS A 76 28.05 28.09 20.64
CA CYS A 76 28.66 26.92 19.98
C CYS A 76 27.82 26.47 18.77
N ARG A 77 28.39 26.50 17.57
CA ARG A 77 27.80 25.89 16.38
C ARG A 77 28.33 24.47 16.24
N VAL A 78 27.44 23.48 16.37
CA VAL A 78 27.76 22.06 16.17
C VAL A 78 27.13 21.64 14.85
N THR A 79 27.95 21.31 13.86
CA THR A 79 27.49 20.78 12.58
C THR A 79 27.67 19.27 12.59
N VAL A 80 26.58 18.53 12.41
CA VAL A 80 26.61 17.07 12.28
C VAL A 80 26.63 16.74 10.79
N HIS A 81 27.75 16.20 10.31
CA HIS A 81 27.84 15.66 8.96
C HIS A 81 27.51 14.17 9.02
N ALA A 82 26.47 13.76 8.32
CA ALA A 82 26.17 12.36 8.09
C ALA A 82 26.13 12.09 6.59
N GLN A 83 27.06 11.26 6.10
CA GLN A 83 27.02 10.75 4.74
C GLN A 83 26.19 9.47 4.73
N GLY A 84 25.05 9.50 4.02
CA GLY A 84 24.15 8.36 3.85
C GLY A 84 22.69 8.80 3.71
N HIS A 85 21.91 8.10 2.89
CA HIS A 85 20.47 8.27 2.85
C HIS A 85 19.86 7.85 4.20
N TRP A 86 19.46 8.83 5.00
CA TRP A 86 18.68 8.59 6.20
C TRP A 86 17.26 8.24 5.80
N SER A 87 16.99 6.94 5.73
CA SER A 87 15.65 6.47 6.04
C SER A 87 15.42 6.77 7.52
N ALA A 88 14.52 7.69 7.85
CA ALA A 88 14.12 7.95 9.23
C ALA A 88 13.28 6.80 9.83
N VAL A 89 13.54 5.57 9.38
CA VAL A 89 13.00 4.31 9.90
C VAL A 89 13.75 3.87 11.17
N GLY A 90 14.95 4.41 11.45
CA GLY A 90 15.72 4.08 12.65
C GLY A 90 15.24 4.75 13.95
N GLU A 91 14.70 5.97 13.91
CA GLU A 91 14.40 6.72 15.14
C GLU A 91 13.02 7.41 15.18
N ILE A 92 12.29 7.53 14.06
CA ILE A 92 10.87 7.91 14.12
C ILE A 92 10.04 6.66 14.44
N GLY A 93 10.11 6.22 15.70
CA GLY A 93 8.94 5.70 16.41
C GLY A 93 8.24 4.43 15.91
N TYR A 94 8.81 3.60 15.03
CA TYR A 94 8.26 2.27 14.74
C TYR A 94 8.54 1.25 15.86
N LYS A 95 8.47 1.65 17.14
CA LYS A 95 8.56 0.70 18.27
C LYS A 95 7.40 -0.31 18.28
N VAL A 96 6.35 -0.11 17.48
CA VAL A 96 5.14 -0.96 17.47
C VAL A 96 4.58 -1.09 16.05
N VAL A 97 5.32 -1.68 15.10
CA VAL A 97 4.66 -2.10 13.83
C VAL A 97 3.81 -3.35 14.09
N SER A 98 4.30 -4.23 14.95
CA SER A 98 3.49 -5.30 15.53
C SER A 98 3.86 -5.64 16.97
N ASP A 99 3.03 -6.51 17.56
CA ASP A 99 3.18 -7.14 18.87
C ASP A 99 4.37 -8.12 18.97
N ASP A 100 5.06 -8.40 17.86
CA ASP A 100 6.21 -9.31 17.81
C ASP A 100 7.28 -8.80 16.82
N SER A 101 8.40 -8.29 17.35
CA SER A 101 9.50 -7.75 16.54
C SER A 101 10.22 -8.81 15.71
N LYS A 102 10.27 -10.07 16.16
CA LYS A 102 10.88 -11.17 15.39
C LYS A 102 10.05 -11.49 14.16
N ARG A 103 8.73 -11.45 14.32
CA ARG A 103 7.78 -11.58 13.19
C ARG A 103 7.97 -10.44 12.19
N ASP A 104 8.09 -9.20 12.64
CA ASP A 104 8.28 -8.05 11.74
C ASP A 104 9.57 -8.16 10.92
N VAL A 105 10.67 -8.61 11.54
CA VAL A 105 11.92 -8.90 10.83
C VAL A 105 11.72 -9.99 9.78
N ALA A 106 11.05 -11.09 10.14
CA ALA A 106 10.79 -12.20 9.23
C ALA A 106 9.88 -11.80 8.06
N VAL A 107 8.86 -10.95 8.30
CA VAL A 107 8.02 -10.39 7.24
C VAL A 107 8.84 -9.53 6.29
N ARG A 108 9.68 -8.63 6.81
CA ARG A 108 10.54 -7.79 5.98
C ARG A 108 11.53 -8.61 5.16
N GLU A 109 12.13 -9.65 5.74
CA GLU A 109 13.01 -10.58 5.05
C GLU A 109 12.29 -11.29 3.89
N TYR A 110 11.09 -11.82 4.15
CA TYR A 110 10.27 -12.50 3.14
C TYR A 110 9.82 -11.56 2.01
N SER A 111 9.34 -10.38 2.38
CA SER A 111 8.70 -9.45 1.47
C SER A 111 9.66 -8.56 0.70
N ALA A 112 10.86 -8.28 1.24
CA ALA A 112 11.82 -7.40 0.58
C ALA A 112 12.57 -8.05 -0.59
N GLY A 113 12.38 -9.35 -0.83
CA GLY A 113 12.96 -10.06 -1.96
C GLY A 113 12.60 -9.39 -3.28
N PHE A 114 13.60 -9.11 -4.10
CA PHE A 114 13.44 -8.31 -5.32
C PHE A 114 12.36 -8.86 -6.26
N ASP A 115 12.33 -10.18 -6.47
CA ASP A 115 11.34 -10.82 -7.33
C ASP A 115 9.91 -10.67 -6.80
N HIS A 116 9.72 -10.73 -5.48
CA HIS A 116 8.41 -10.50 -4.86
C HIS A 116 7.97 -9.04 -5.00
N ARG A 117 8.89 -8.09 -4.79
CA ARG A 117 8.63 -6.67 -5.03
C ARG A 117 8.19 -6.41 -6.46
N LEU A 118 8.93 -6.98 -7.42
CA LEU A 118 8.65 -6.80 -8.82
C LEU A 118 7.38 -7.51 -9.26
N GLN A 119 7.08 -8.69 -8.71
CA GLN A 119 5.82 -9.38 -8.95
C GLN A 119 4.63 -8.54 -8.51
N HIS A 120 4.62 -8.05 -7.26
CA HIS A 120 3.50 -7.27 -6.74
C HIS A 120 3.32 -5.97 -7.53
N TYR A 121 4.42 -5.28 -7.85
CA TYR A 121 4.41 -4.11 -8.72
C TYR A 121 3.84 -4.42 -10.11
N MET A 122 4.32 -5.48 -10.76
CA MET A 122 3.90 -5.89 -12.09
C MET A 122 2.45 -6.32 -12.13
N TRP A 123 1.96 -7.04 -11.12
CA TRP A 123 0.58 -7.51 -11.06
C TRP A 123 -0.41 -6.34 -11.04
N HIS A 124 -0.17 -5.36 -10.16
CA HIS A 124 -1.00 -4.15 -10.09
C HIS A 124 -0.86 -3.30 -11.35
N THR A 125 0.38 -3.08 -11.80
CA THR A 125 0.66 -2.25 -12.98
C THR A 125 0.01 -2.82 -14.23
N SER A 126 0.11 -4.13 -14.44
CA SER A 126 -0.50 -4.78 -15.59
C SER A 126 -2.01 -4.61 -15.60
N ARG A 127 -2.71 -4.88 -14.49
CA ARG A 127 -4.17 -4.67 -14.40
C ARG A 127 -4.57 -3.22 -14.64
N GLY A 128 -3.84 -2.27 -14.04
CA GLY A 128 -4.15 -0.83 -14.10
C GLY A 128 -3.84 -0.17 -15.45
N ALA A 129 -2.75 -0.60 -16.11
CA ALA A 129 -2.21 0.00 -17.32
C ALA A 129 -2.75 -0.61 -18.61
N TRP A 130 -3.11 -1.90 -18.58
CA TRP A 130 -3.58 -2.65 -19.76
C TRP A 130 -4.69 -1.95 -20.56
N PRO A 131 -5.75 -1.40 -19.94
CA PRO A 131 -6.85 -0.79 -20.69
C PRO A 131 -6.39 0.46 -21.45
N LEU A 132 -5.54 1.27 -20.82
CA LEU A 132 -4.95 2.45 -21.45
C LEU A 132 -4.01 2.05 -22.59
N MET A 133 -3.22 1.00 -22.42
CA MET A 133 -2.36 0.47 -23.48
C MET A 133 -3.17 -0.02 -24.69
N LEU A 134 -4.28 -0.75 -24.48
CA LEU A 134 -5.15 -1.20 -25.56
C LEU A 134 -5.85 -0.03 -26.28
N ARG A 135 -6.34 0.98 -25.53
CA ARG A 135 -6.92 2.19 -26.13
C ARG A 135 -5.90 2.94 -26.98
N ASN A 136 -4.68 3.12 -26.46
CA ASN A 136 -3.61 3.79 -27.19
C ASN A 136 -3.19 3.02 -28.43
N LEU A 137 -3.13 1.68 -28.35
CA LEU A 137 -2.89 0.83 -29.50
C LEU A 137 -3.98 1.01 -30.57
N LYS A 138 -5.26 1.01 -30.18
CA LYS A 138 -6.38 1.26 -31.10
C LYS A 138 -6.24 2.62 -31.80
N THR A 139 -6.03 3.70 -31.04
CA THR A 139 -5.84 5.04 -31.60
C THR A 139 -4.60 5.12 -32.49
N ALA A 140 -3.51 4.43 -32.13
CA ALA A 140 -2.31 4.39 -32.95
C ALA A 140 -2.56 3.67 -34.29
N ARG A 141 -3.36 2.60 -34.31
CA ARG A 141 -3.76 1.90 -35.55
C ARG A 141 -4.57 2.80 -36.47
N GLU A 142 -5.55 3.51 -35.91
CA GLU A 142 -6.36 4.47 -36.67
C GLU A 142 -5.50 5.56 -37.30
N ARG A 143 -4.58 6.16 -36.52
CA ARG A 143 -3.65 7.20 -37.01
C ARG A 143 -2.65 6.69 -38.04
N ALA A 144 -2.09 5.50 -37.84
CA ALA A 144 -1.12 4.91 -38.76
C ALA A 144 -1.76 4.45 -40.09
N SER A 145 -3.09 4.25 -40.10
CA SER A 145 -3.87 3.87 -41.28
C SER A 145 -4.45 5.07 -42.04
N ALA A 146 -4.31 6.29 -41.51
CA ALA A 146 -4.83 7.49 -42.15
C ALA A 146 -4.04 7.84 -43.44
N PRO A 147 -4.66 8.47 -44.45
CA PRO A 147 -3.96 8.84 -45.70
C PRO A 147 -2.73 9.75 -45.50
N ASP A 148 -2.74 10.53 -44.42
CA ASP A 148 -1.69 11.47 -44.00
C ASP A 148 -0.78 10.90 -42.89
N ALA A 149 -0.80 9.58 -42.68
CA ALA A 149 0.00 8.92 -41.64
C ALA A 149 1.50 9.23 -41.78
N THR A 150 2.04 9.89 -40.76
CA THR A 150 3.48 10.20 -40.67
C THR A 150 4.30 8.97 -40.30
N GLU A 151 5.61 9.01 -40.57
CA GLU A 151 6.55 7.99 -40.10
C GLU A 151 6.55 7.87 -38.57
N GLY A 152 6.39 8.98 -37.85
CA GLY A 152 6.24 8.99 -36.40
C GLY A 152 4.98 8.25 -35.91
N SER A 153 3.85 8.37 -36.62
CA SER A 153 2.62 7.64 -36.29
C SER A 153 2.78 6.14 -36.47
N LYS A 154 3.50 5.71 -37.53
CA LYS A 154 3.81 4.29 -37.79
C LYS A 154 4.80 3.74 -36.77
N ALA A 155 5.83 4.50 -36.41
CA ALA A 155 6.78 4.12 -35.37
C ALA A 155 6.11 3.96 -34.00
N ASN A 156 5.23 4.89 -33.62
CA ASN A 156 4.44 4.79 -32.39
C ASN A 156 3.53 3.55 -32.37
N LEU A 157 2.89 3.22 -33.49
CA LEU A 157 2.12 1.97 -33.60
C LEU A 157 3.00 0.74 -33.37
N ALA A 158 4.13 0.64 -34.08
CA ALA A 158 5.03 -0.50 -33.99
C ALA A 158 5.54 -0.74 -32.55
N ILE A 159 5.85 0.35 -31.83
CA ILE A 159 6.30 0.28 -30.44
C ILE A 159 5.17 -0.19 -29.50
N LEU A 160 3.93 0.27 -29.70
CA LEU A 160 2.78 -0.18 -28.91
C LEU A 160 2.42 -1.64 -29.19
N GLU A 161 2.49 -2.08 -30.44
CA GLU A 161 2.29 -3.50 -30.82
C GLU A 161 3.35 -4.38 -30.17
N LYS A 162 4.63 -4.00 -30.30
CA LYS A 162 5.75 -4.68 -29.61
C LYS A 162 5.55 -4.73 -28.10
N SER A 163 5.04 -3.66 -27.49
CA SER A 163 4.76 -3.61 -26.05
C SER A 163 3.70 -4.64 -25.65
N VAL A 164 2.55 -4.64 -26.33
CA VAL A 164 1.46 -5.61 -26.07
C VAL A 164 1.95 -7.04 -26.29
N GLU A 165 2.73 -7.30 -27.34
CA GLU A 165 3.32 -8.61 -27.62
C GLU A 165 4.27 -9.06 -26.50
N GLN A 166 5.13 -8.19 -25.98
CA GLN A 166 6.03 -8.57 -24.87
C GLN A 166 5.28 -8.88 -23.58
N TYR A 167 4.21 -8.15 -23.25
CA TYR A 167 3.38 -8.49 -22.09
C TYR A 167 2.71 -9.86 -22.27
N LYS A 168 2.15 -10.14 -23.46
CA LYS A 168 1.56 -11.45 -23.76
C LYS A 168 2.59 -12.57 -23.70
N ALA A 169 3.73 -12.40 -24.36
CA ALA A 169 4.80 -13.40 -24.43
C ALA A 169 5.44 -13.68 -23.07
N SER A 170 5.44 -12.71 -22.16
CA SER A 170 5.94 -12.88 -20.79
C SER A 170 4.91 -13.40 -19.80
N GLY A 171 3.64 -13.58 -20.21
CA GLY A 171 2.56 -14.00 -19.33
C GLY A 171 2.03 -12.90 -18.39
N TRP A 172 2.46 -11.65 -18.59
CA TRP A 172 2.05 -10.49 -17.79
C TRP A 172 0.86 -9.72 -18.39
N ALA A 173 0.33 -10.15 -19.53
CA ALA A 173 -0.98 -9.68 -20.00
C ALA A 173 -2.07 -10.18 -19.04
N PRO A 174 -2.79 -9.28 -18.34
CA PRO A 174 -3.82 -9.69 -17.40
C PRO A 174 -5.01 -10.31 -18.18
N PRO A 175 -5.51 -11.50 -17.79
CA PRO A 175 -6.63 -12.14 -18.48
C PRO A 175 -7.94 -11.37 -18.28
N ARG A 176 -8.04 -10.61 -17.18
CA ARG A 176 -9.17 -9.77 -16.79
C ARG A 176 -8.60 -8.47 -16.24
N TYR A 177 -9.18 -7.34 -16.61
CA TYR A 177 -8.62 -6.03 -16.32
C TYR A 177 -9.73 -4.97 -16.22
N PHE A 178 -9.37 -3.78 -15.72
CA PHE A 178 -10.29 -2.66 -15.57
C PHE A 178 -10.87 -2.23 -16.93
N GLN A 179 -12.18 -2.19 -17.07
CA GLN A 179 -12.83 -1.65 -18.25
C GLN A 179 -12.92 -0.11 -18.16
N ASP A 180 -13.35 0.53 -19.25
CA ASP A 180 -13.61 1.97 -19.27
C ASP A 180 -14.66 2.39 -18.23
N LYS A 181 -15.56 1.47 -17.88
CA LYS A 181 -16.61 1.67 -16.89
C LYS A 181 -16.49 0.67 -15.75
N ASP A 182 -16.78 1.13 -14.54
CA ASP A 182 -16.64 0.31 -13.34
C ASP A 182 -17.65 -0.82 -13.26
N GLU A 183 -18.88 -0.57 -13.72
CA GLU A 183 -19.92 -1.60 -13.82
C GLU A 183 -19.55 -2.72 -14.82
N ASP A 184 -18.69 -2.41 -15.79
CA ASP A 184 -18.20 -3.39 -16.76
C ASP A 184 -17.00 -4.14 -16.20
N THR A 185 -16.10 -3.47 -15.46
CA THR A 185 -15.02 -4.13 -14.71
C THR A 185 -15.57 -5.20 -13.77
N ALA A 186 -16.63 -4.87 -13.04
CA ALA A 186 -17.32 -5.75 -12.10
C ALA A 186 -17.73 -7.10 -12.71
N LYS A 187 -17.97 -7.14 -14.04
CA LYS A 187 -18.39 -8.32 -14.80
C LYS A 187 -17.24 -9.11 -15.43
N THR A 188 -16.00 -8.66 -15.28
CA THR A 188 -14.85 -9.31 -15.94
C THR A 188 -14.26 -10.47 -15.15
N GLY A 189 -14.44 -10.49 -13.82
CA GLY A 189 -13.70 -11.35 -12.89
C GLY A 189 -12.47 -10.67 -12.28
N ALA A 190 -12.12 -9.44 -12.69
CA ALA A 190 -10.92 -8.75 -12.20
C ALA A 190 -10.92 -8.47 -10.68
N GLY A 191 -12.10 -8.38 -10.05
CA GLY A 191 -12.18 -8.23 -8.59
C GLY A 191 -11.90 -9.54 -7.84
N GLU A 192 -12.14 -10.70 -8.46
CA GLU A 192 -11.72 -11.99 -7.88
C GLU A 192 -10.21 -12.18 -7.99
N ASP A 193 -9.58 -11.70 -9.07
CA ASP A 193 -8.12 -11.69 -9.17
C ASP A 193 -7.51 -10.90 -7.99
N PHE A 194 -8.10 -9.75 -7.64
CA PHE A 194 -7.71 -8.96 -6.47
C PHE A 194 -7.83 -9.74 -5.16
N LEU A 195 -9.00 -10.30 -4.88
CA LEU A 195 -9.22 -11.04 -3.63
C LEU A 195 -8.32 -12.28 -3.52
N TYR A 196 -8.21 -13.04 -4.61
CA TYR A 196 -7.44 -14.27 -4.66
C TYR A 196 -5.93 -14.03 -4.51
N MET A 197 -5.36 -13.08 -5.26
CA MET A 197 -3.92 -12.83 -5.23
C MET A 197 -3.47 -12.45 -3.82
N HIS A 198 -4.22 -11.57 -3.13
CA HIS A 198 -3.91 -11.17 -1.76
C HIS A 198 -4.13 -12.31 -0.75
N ARG A 199 -5.17 -13.13 -0.91
CA ARG A 199 -5.37 -14.36 -0.13
C ARG A 199 -4.17 -15.30 -0.27
N LYS A 200 -3.65 -15.48 -1.49
CA LYS A 200 -2.44 -16.28 -1.74
C LYS A 200 -1.20 -15.68 -1.10
N MET A 201 -1.01 -14.37 -1.15
CA MET A 201 0.10 -13.69 -0.45
C MET A 201 0.05 -13.94 1.06
N ILE A 202 -1.13 -13.81 1.69
CA ILE A 202 -1.33 -14.10 3.12
C ILE A 202 -1.00 -15.57 3.42
N GLY A 203 -1.49 -16.50 2.60
CA GLY A 203 -1.24 -17.93 2.78
C GLY A 203 0.24 -18.31 2.67
N ARG A 204 0.95 -17.75 1.69
CA ARG A 204 2.41 -17.98 1.51
C ARG A 204 3.21 -17.42 2.67
N LEU A 205 2.92 -16.20 3.14
CA LEU A 205 3.59 -15.64 4.31
C LEU A 205 3.27 -16.45 5.58
N THR A 206 2.02 -16.91 5.74
CA THR A 206 1.62 -17.75 6.88
C THR A 206 2.44 -19.03 6.92
N ALA A 207 2.65 -19.70 5.78
CA ALA A 207 3.50 -20.88 5.69
C ALA A 207 4.96 -20.56 6.07
N TYR A 208 5.52 -19.48 5.52
CA TYR A 208 6.88 -19.03 5.82
C TYR A 208 7.13 -18.73 7.31
N LEU A 209 6.17 -18.06 7.96
CA LEU A 209 6.25 -17.74 9.39
C LEU A 209 6.10 -18.99 10.25
N LYS A 210 5.21 -19.92 9.87
CA LYS A 210 5.00 -21.19 10.58
C LYS A 210 6.26 -22.04 10.61
N GLU A 211 7.03 -22.10 9.53
CA GLU A 211 8.32 -22.81 9.48
C GLU A 211 9.36 -22.23 10.47
N ARG A 212 9.19 -20.97 10.87
CA ARG A 212 10.03 -20.26 11.85
C ARG A 212 9.45 -20.25 13.25
N ASN A 213 8.36 -20.99 13.50
CA ASN A 213 7.60 -20.97 14.75
C ASN A 213 7.07 -19.56 15.11
N LEU A 214 6.74 -18.76 14.10
CA LEU A 214 6.13 -17.44 14.26
C LEU A 214 4.66 -17.52 13.84
N SER A 215 3.81 -16.76 14.54
CA SER A 215 2.39 -16.63 14.17
C SER A 215 2.23 -15.66 13.00
N MET A 216 1.16 -15.81 12.23
CA MET A 216 0.80 -14.80 11.23
C MET A 216 0.44 -13.46 11.91
N ILE A 217 0.67 -12.35 11.21
CA ILE A 217 0.19 -11.04 11.65
C ILE A 217 -1.34 -11.10 11.74
N PRO A 218 -1.96 -10.78 12.90
CA PRO A 218 -3.40 -10.84 13.02
C PRO A 218 -4.06 -9.73 12.19
N ALA A 219 -5.06 -10.13 11.40
CA ALA A 219 -5.97 -9.23 10.71
C ALA A 219 -6.61 -8.23 11.69
N TRP A 220 -6.86 -7.01 11.22
CA TRP A 220 -7.71 -6.11 11.99
C TRP A 220 -9.14 -6.66 12.03
N LYS A 221 -9.72 -6.75 13.22
CA LYS A 221 -11.14 -7.13 13.39
C LYS A 221 -12.08 -5.95 13.20
N THR A 222 -11.60 -4.77 13.56
CA THR A 222 -12.19 -3.48 13.21
C THR A 222 -11.07 -2.56 12.77
N LEU A 223 -11.37 -1.63 11.85
CA LEU A 223 -10.38 -0.66 11.43
C LEU A 223 -9.97 0.23 12.62
N PRO A 224 -8.67 0.54 12.79
CA PRO A 224 -8.22 1.36 13.91
C PRO A 224 -8.81 2.76 13.85
N LYS A 225 -9.32 3.23 14.99
CA LYS A 225 -9.84 4.58 15.11
C LYS A 225 -8.69 5.60 15.08
N PRO A 226 -8.97 6.88 14.79
CA PRO A 226 -7.90 7.88 14.74
C PRO A 226 -7.18 8.10 16.08
N ASP A 227 -7.85 7.83 17.21
CA ASP A 227 -7.31 7.91 18.56
C ASP A 227 -6.62 6.61 19.03
N ASP A 228 -6.50 5.61 18.15
CA ASP A 228 -5.80 4.36 18.45
C ASP A 228 -4.28 4.60 18.52
N LYS A 229 -3.74 4.54 19.74
CA LYS A 229 -2.31 4.75 20.02
C LYS A 229 -1.42 3.63 19.49
N GLN A 230 -1.97 2.45 19.21
CA GLN A 230 -1.22 1.33 18.67
C GLN A 230 -1.07 1.45 17.15
N PHE A 231 -2.10 1.94 16.48
CA PHE A 231 -2.15 2.06 15.02
C PHE A 231 -2.33 3.52 14.61
N ILE A 232 -1.31 4.31 14.92
CA ILE A 232 -1.29 5.73 14.61
C ILE A 232 -1.40 5.99 13.11
N VAL A 233 -2.24 6.95 12.74
CA VAL A 233 -2.30 7.45 11.35
C VAL A 233 -1.02 8.23 11.08
N GLY A 234 -0.39 8.00 9.92
CA GLY A 234 0.82 8.74 9.53
C GLY A 234 0.59 10.27 9.61
N PRO A 235 1.62 11.07 9.91
CA PRO A 235 1.46 12.50 10.19
C PRO A 235 0.73 13.25 9.06
N GLU A 236 0.00 14.30 9.45
CA GLU A 236 -0.58 15.30 8.54
C GLU A 236 0.53 15.94 7.70
N GLY A 237 0.79 15.37 6.53
CA GLY A 237 1.83 15.85 5.64
C GLY A 237 1.78 15.26 4.24
N ALA A 238 0.85 14.33 3.98
CA ALA A 238 0.71 13.72 2.67
C ALA A 238 -0.03 14.75 1.82
N LYS A 239 0.72 15.72 1.27
CA LYS A 239 0.21 16.77 0.38
C LYS A 239 -0.66 16.20 -0.76
N GLN A 240 -0.48 14.92 -1.07
CA GLN A 240 -1.19 14.21 -2.12
C GLN A 240 -2.63 13.83 -1.74
N LEU A 241 -2.95 13.56 -0.47
CA LEU A 241 -4.29 13.18 0.00
C LEU A 241 -4.54 13.63 1.45
N PRO A 242 -4.57 14.95 1.75
CA PRO A 242 -4.70 15.43 3.14
C PRO A 242 -5.99 14.96 3.82
N ASP A 243 -7.10 14.92 3.08
CA ASP A 243 -8.41 14.58 3.62
C ASP A 243 -8.46 13.17 4.20
N ILE A 244 -7.76 12.22 3.57
CA ILE A 244 -7.85 10.80 3.95
C ILE A 244 -7.27 10.50 5.34
N LYS A 245 -6.35 11.35 5.80
CA LYS A 245 -5.71 11.22 7.11
C LYS A 245 -6.53 11.87 8.21
N GLN A 246 -7.50 12.73 7.86
CA GLN A 246 -8.35 13.41 8.83
C GLN A 246 -9.24 12.41 9.60
N ASP A 247 -9.52 12.76 10.86
CA ASP A 247 -10.45 12.01 11.70
C ASP A 247 -11.86 12.02 11.11
N GLU A 248 -12.27 13.16 10.52
CA GLU A 248 -13.57 13.29 9.87
C GLU A 248 -13.74 12.25 8.77
N TYR A 249 -12.77 12.14 7.86
CA TYR A 249 -12.83 11.18 6.78
C TYR A 249 -12.96 9.74 7.28
N TYR A 250 -12.28 9.39 8.38
CA TYR A 250 -12.45 8.09 8.99
C TYR A 250 -13.89 7.84 9.42
N TYR A 251 -14.46 8.79 10.17
CA TYR A 251 -15.77 8.64 10.76
C TYR A 251 -16.93 8.78 9.77
N THR A 252 -16.76 9.57 8.70
CA THR A 252 -17.79 9.85 7.71
C THR A 252 -17.73 8.93 6.49
N THR A 253 -16.57 8.35 6.19
CA THR A 253 -16.37 7.53 4.98
C THR A 253 -15.88 6.12 5.32
N ILE A 254 -14.68 5.98 5.88
CA ILE A 254 -14.05 4.67 6.12
C ILE A 254 -14.93 3.79 7.01
N ARG A 255 -15.48 4.37 8.09
CA ARG A 255 -16.31 3.64 9.04
C ARG A 255 -17.67 3.24 8.46
N ILE A 256 -18.20 4.03 7.52
CA ILE A 256 -19.46 3.71 6.82
C ILE A 256 -19.24 2.52 5.88
N TRP A 257 -18.16 2.53 5.09
CA TRP A 257 -17.78 1.41 4.23
C TRP A 257 -17.44 0.14 5.03
N GLU A 258 -16.74 0.27 6.15
CA GLU A 258 -16.42 -0.85 7.04
C GLU A 258 -17.68 -1.60 7.49
N GLU A 259 -18.75 -0.87 7.82
CA GLU A 259 -20.02 -1.48 8.21
C GLU A 259 -20.83 -1.95 7.01
N ALA A 260 -20.86 -1.18 5.91
CA ALA A 260 -21.59 -1.55 4.71
C ALA A 260 -21.12 -2.90 4.13
N TYR A 261 -19.80 -3.15 4.15
CA TYR A 261 -19.21 -4.42 3.71
C TYR A 261 -19.43 -5.63 4.62
N LYS A 262 -20.31 -5.50 5.61
CA LYS A 262 -20.79 -6.60 6.45
C LYS A 262 -22.31 -6.80 6.34
N ILE A 263 -22.99 -6.00 5.53
CA ILE A 263 -24.45 -5.98 5.42
C ILE A 263 -24.91 -6.79 4.20
N PRO A 264 -25.73 -7.85 4.39
CA PRO A 264 -26.25 -8.63 3.28
C PRO A 264 -27.10 -7.82 2.30
N VAL A 265 -27.96 -6.92 2.79
CA VAL A 265 -28.85 -6.10 1.96
C VAL A 265 -28.92 -4.69 2.54
N ILE A 266 -28.70 -3.68 1.70
CA ILE A 266 -28.84 -2.26 2.06
C ILE A 266 -30.31 -1.85 1.86
N ASP A 267 -31.11 -2.06 2.89
CA ASP A 267 -32.50 -1.61 2.99
C ASP A 267 -32.64 -0.35 3.87
N ASN A 268 -33.88 0.13 4.09
CA ASN A 268 -34.11 1.30 4.93
C ASN A 268 -33.54 1.15 6.37
N PRO A 269 -33.74 0.01 7.07
CA PRO A 269 -33.05 -0.26 8.35
C PRO A 269 -31.52 -0.17 8.28
N ALA A 270 -30.88 -0.70 7.24
CA ALA A 270 -29.44 -0.61 7.05
C ALA A 270 -28.99 0.84 6.84
N ILE A 271 -29.68 1.60 5.99
CA ILE A 271 -29.43 3.02 5.77
C ILE A 271 -29.61 3.81 7.08
N ASP A 272 -30.62 3.51 7.88
CA ASP A 272 -30.84 4.12 9.19
C ASP A 272 -29.69 3.85 10.16
N LYS A 273 -29.17 2.62 10.18
CA LYS A 273 -28.01 2.24 10.99
C LYS A 273 -26.78 3.05 10.57
N LEU A 274 -26.49 3.10 9.28
CA LEU A 274 -25.34 3.82 8.73
C LEU A 274 -25.46 5.35 8.92
N ALA A 275 -26.66 5.91 8.78
CA ALA A 275 -26.91 7.33 9.00
C ALA A 275 -26.70 7.73 10.47
N LYS A 276 -27.13 6.89 11.43
CA LYS A 276 -26.83 7.10 12.85
C LYS A 276 -25.33 7.08 13.12
N LEU A 277 -24.61 6.13 12.52
CA LEU A 277 -23.16 6.01 12.65
C LEU A 277 -22.43 7.25 12.10
N LEU A 278 -22.87 7.76 10.94
CA LEU A 278 -22.37 9.01 10.35
C LEU A 278 -22.57 10.22 11.29
N LEU A 279 -23.76 10.34 11.89
CA LEU A 279 -24.07 11.42 12.84
C LEU A 279 -23.22 11.32 14.12
N GLU A 280 -23.00 10.12 14.64
CA GLU A 280 -22.09 9.88 15.76
C GLU A 280 -20.66 10.28 15.42
N GLY A 281 -20.21 9.94 14.21
CA GLY A 281 -18.93 10.36 13.65
C GLY A 281 -18.74 11.87 13.67
N ARG A 282 -19.68 12.61 13.07
CA ARG A 282 -19.65 14.09 13.01
C ARG A 282 -19.65 14.75 14.40
N LYS A 283 -20.36 14.16 15.37
CA LYS A 283 -20.35 14.64 16.76
C LYS A 283 -18.97 14.51 17.41
N LYS A 284 -18.22 13.45 17.09
CA LYS A 284 -16.87 13.23 17.63
C LYS A 284 -15.86 14.22 17.07
N THR A 285 -15.94 14.51 15.77
CA THR A 285 -14.95 15.36 15.09
C THR A 285 -15.23 16.85 15.22
N LYS A 286 -16.41 17.23 15.74
CA LYS A 286 -16.82 18.64 15.94
C LYS A 286 -16.81 19.47 14.65
N THR A 287 -16.86 18.83 13.48
CA THR A 287 -16.63 19.47 12.17
C THR A 287 -17.81 20.27 11.61
N THR A 288 -18.94 20.35 12.32
CA THR A 288 -20.07 21.21 11.91
C THR A 288 -20.62 22.05 13.05
N ALA A 289 -20.85 23.34 12.79
CA ALA A 289 -21.61 24.25 13.66
C ALA A 289 -23.11 23.84 13.79
N LYS A 290 -23.61 22.95 12.92
CA LYS A 290 -24.96 22.38 12.99
C LYS A 290 -24.93 20.91 12.55
N THR A 291 -25.20 19.98 13.47
CA THR A 291 -25.33 18.55 13.15
C THR A 291 -26.50 18.36 12.17
N PRO A 292 -26.31 17.65 11.04
CA PRO A 292 -27.38 17.44 10.08
C PRO A 292 -28.53 16.62 10.69
N SER A 293 -29.74 16.74 10.11
CA SER A 293 -30.85 15.87 10.51
C SER A 293 -30.58 14.41 10.10
N ILE A 294 -31.33 13.47 10.68
CA ILE A 294 -31.22 12.05 10.29
C ILE A 294 -31.58 11.85 8.81
N GLU A 295 -32.52 12.61 8.27
CA GLU A 295 -32.88 12.59 6.84
C GLU A 295 -31.71 13.02 5.96
N ALA A 296 -31.02 14.12 6.32
CA ALA A 296 -29.85 14.56 5.58
C ALA A 296 -28.71 13.52 5.64
N ALA A 297 -28.50 12.89 6.79
CA ALA A 297 -27.51 11.82 6.94
C ALA A 297 -27.85 10.57 6.12
N ARG A 298 -29.14 10.20 5.98
CA ARG A 298 -29.56 9.10 5.11
C ARG A 298 -29.21 9.38 3.64
N GLU A 299 -29.47 10.59 3.16
CA GLU A 299 -29.15 10.96 1.77
C GLU A 299 -27.65 10.98 1.52
N GLU A 300 -26.85 11.42 2.50
CA GLU A 300 -25.39 11.35 2.42
C GLU A 300 -24.88 9.91 2.36
N VAL A 301 -25.43 9.01 3.18
CA VAL A 301 -25.10 7.57 3.13
C VAL A 301 -25.44 6.98 1.76
N LYS A 302 -26.60 7.29 1.18
CA LYS A 302 -26.95 6.81 -0.16
C LYS A 302 -25.95 7.28 -1.22
N LYS A 303 -25.52 8.54 -1.15
CA LYS A 303 -24.49 9.09 -2.05
C LYS A 303 -23.14 8.40 -1.86
N LEU A 304 -22.75 8.09 -0.62
CA LEU A 304 -21.54 7.33 -0.32
C LEU A 304 -21.59 5.92 -0.93
N LEU A 305 -22.72 5.24 -0.79
CA LEU A 305 -22.93 3.88 -1.32
C LEU A 305 -23.19 3.85 -2.83
N ALA A 306 -23.34 4.99 -3.49
CA ALA A 306 -23.36 5.16 -4.94
C ALA A 306 -22.10 5.91 -5.40
N PRO A 307 -20.91 5.29 -5.31
CA PRO A 307 -19.63 5.96 -5.61
C PRO A 307 -19.53 6.50 -7.04
N THR A 308 -20.29 5.93 -7.98
CA THR A 308 -20.41 6.42 -9.36
C THR A 308 -21.89 6.40 -9.77
N GLU A 309 -22.26 7.18 -10.79
CA GLU A 309 -23.65 7.27 -11.28
C GLU A 309 -24.24 5.91 -11.71
N ARG A 310 -23.39 4.93 -12.02
CA ARG A 310 -23.78 3.62 -12.57
C ARG A 310 -23.40 2.45 -11.69
N TYR A 311 -22.84 2.72 -10.52
CA TYR A 311 -22.36 1.67 -9.63
C TYR A 311 -22.78 1.96 -8.19
N GLU A 312 -23.85 1.29 -7.77
CA GLU A 312 -24.46 1.38 -6.45
C GLU A 312 -24.21 0.09 -5.66
N PHE A 313 -23.78 0.25 -4.41
CA PHE A 313 -23.66 -0.85 -3.46
C PHE A 313 -24.99 -1.09 -2.74
N THR A 314 -25.66 -2.17 -3.11
CA THR A 314 -26.97 -2.57 -2.57
C THR A 314 -26.86 -3.64 -1.48
N GLY A 315 -25.64 -4.01 -1.08
CA GLY A 315 -25.35 -5.07 -0.11
C GLY A 315 -24.58 -6.24 -0.73
N LEU A 316 -24.22 -7.21 0.11
CA LEU A 316 -23.44 -8.37 -0.31
C LEU A 316 -24.28 -9.43 -1.05
N LYS A 317 -25.59 -9.54 -0.77
CA LYS A 317 -26.48 -10.56 -1.34
C LYS A 317 -26.68 -10.31 -2.83
N ASN A 318 -26.53 -11.37 -3.63
CA ASN A 318 -26.65 -11.36 -5.10
C ASN A 318 -25.60 -10.51 -5.83
N MET A 319 -24.66 -9.90 -5.11
CA MET A 319 -23.51 -9.23 -5.70
C MET A 319 -22.50 -10.30 -6.12
N SER A 320 -21.98 -10.23 -7.36
CA SER A 320 -20.92 -11.16 -7.77
C SER A 320 -19.64 -10.88 -6.98
N LEU A 321 -18.81 -11.91 -6.74
CA LEU A 321 -17.57 -11.75 -5.98
C LEU A 321 -16.58 -10.80 -6.69
N SER A 322 -16.55 -10.82 -8.02
CA SER A 322 -15.80 -9.83 -8.82
C SER A 322 -16.30 -8.40 -8.62
N ALA A 323 -17.61 -8.18 -8.62
CA ALA A 323 -18.18 -6.85 -8.39
C ALA A 323 -17.81 -6.35 -6.98
N TYR A 324 -17.90 -7.25 -6.00
CA TYR A 324 -17.52 -7.00 -4.61
C TYR A 324 -16.05 -6.64 -4.46
N GLY A 325 -15.14 -7.46 -5.01
CA GLY A 325 -13.70 -7.22 -4.99
C GLY A 325 -13.31 -5.90 -5.66
N HIS A 326 -13.93 -5.55 -6.79
CA HIS A 326 -13.68 -4.28 -7.48
C HIS A 326 -14.09 -3.07 -6.63
N LEU A 327 -15.28 -3.09 -6.02
CA LEU A 327 -15.72 -2.03 -5.10
C LEU A 327 -14.76 -1.87 -3.93
N LEU A 328 -14.36 -3.00 -3.32
CA LEU A 328 -13.49 -3.01 -2.16
C LEU A 328 -12.10 -2.45 -2.49
N GLU A 329 -11.54 -2.83 -3.64
CA GLU A 329 -10.25 -2.34 -4.16
C GLU A 329 -10.28 -0.81 -4.37
N MET A 330 -11.34 -0.31 -5.02
CA MET A 330 -11.43 1.10 -5.45
C MET A 330 -11.99 2.06 -4.38
N THR A 331 -12.54 1.57 -3.27
CA THR A 331 -13.00 2.41 -2.16
C THR A 331 -12.02 2.31 -0.99
N LEU A 332 -12.16 1.27 -0.17
CA LEU A 332 -11.58 1.20 1.15
C LEU A 332 -10.14 0.70 1.14
N HIS A 333 -9.80 -0.27 0.27
CA HIS A 333 -8.45 -0.83 0.21
C HIS A 333 -7.40 0.25 -0.08
N ASN A 334 -7.58 0.98 -1.19
CA ASN A 334 -6.68 2.07 -1.59
C ASN A 334 -6.60 3.16 -0.52
N ASP A 335 -7.74 3.44 0.13
CA ASP A 335 -7.80 4.41 1.21
C ASP A 335 -7.01 3.96 2.45
N LEU A 336 -7.05 2.68 2.81
CA LEU A 336 -6.31 2.16 3.95
C LEU A 336 -4.80 2.24 3.74
N HIS A 337 -4.31 1.94 2.54
CA HIS A 337 -2.91 2.13 2.17
C HIS A 337 -2.48 3.60 2.38
N ALA A 338 -3.23 4.55 1.81
CA ALA A 338 -2.92 5.97 1.90
C ALA A 338 -3.04 6.55 3.31
N ARG A 339 -4.05 6.11 4.09
CA ARG A 339 -4.27 6.57 5.46
C ARG A 339 -3.12 6.16 6.36
N TYR A 340 -2.70 4.90 6.31
CA TYR A 340 -1.68 4.36 7.20
C TYR A 340 -0.25 4.48 6.69
N ALA A 341 -0.04 4.95 5.44
CA ALA A 341 1.28 5.28 4.95
C ALA A 341 1.93 6.43 5.75
N PHE A 342 3.17 6.22 6.20
CA PHE A 342 4.05 7.28 6.68
C PHE A 342 4.90 7.81 5.54
N LEU A 343 5.23 9.10 5.59
CA LEU A 343 5.99 9.81 4.56
C LEU A 343 7.50 9.81 4.80
N ASN A 344 7.96 9.17 5.88
CA ASN A 344 9.38 9.16 6.22
C ASN A 344 10.21 8.29 5.26
N SER A 345 9.58 7.39 4.51
CA SER A 345 10.20 6.69 3.38
C SER A 345 10.04 7.57 2.15
N ALA A 346 11.12 8.21 1.67
CA ALA A 346 11.11 8.97 0.43
C ALA A 346 10.40 8.14 -0.66
N ALA A 347 9.25 8.61 -1.12
CA ALA A 347 8.55 8.02 -2.23
C ALA A 347 9.54 7.82 -3.38
N ARG A 348 9.61 6.60 -3.93
CA ARG A 348 10.43 6.34 -5.11
C ARG A 348 9.98 7.32 -6.20
N PRO A 349 10.90 8.10 -6.79
CA PRO A 349 10.49 9.12 -7.74
C PRO A 349 9.87 8.46 -8.98
N ASN A 350 8.93 9.14 -9.64
CA ASN A 350 8.24 8.58 -10.81
C ASN A 350 9.20 8.15 -11.94
N VAL A 351 10.38 8.76 -12.03
CA VAL A 351 11.42 8.42 -13.01
C VAL A 351 12.15 7.10 -12.71
N ALA A 352 12.05 6.61 -11.47
CA ALA A 352 12.79 5.45 -10.98
C ALA A 352 11.97 4.16 -11.14
N ASP A 353 11.51 3.88 -12.36
CA ASP A 353 10.67 2.73 -12.69
C ASP A 353 11.37 1.39 -12.36
N PRO A 354 10.76 0.47 -11.60
CA PRO A 354 11.40 -0.80 -11.22
C PRO A 354 11.60 -1.74 -12.41
N LEU A 355 11.08 -1.42 -13.60
CA LEU A 355 11.39 -2.18 -14.83
C LEU A 355 12.56 -1.57 -15.60
N ASP A 356 12.90 -0.32 -15.34
CA ASP A 356 14.01 0.37 -16.00
C ASP A 356 15.33 0.14 -15.25
N ARG A 357 15.93 -1.03 -15.49
CA ARG A 357 17.21 -1.41 -14.87
C ARG A 357 18.37 -0.47 -15.20
N THR A 358 18.25 0.39 -16.22
CA THR A 358 19.29 1.37 -16.53
C THR A 358 19.35 2.50 -15.51
N THR A 359 18.27 2.69 -14.73
CA THR A 359 18.18 3.68 -13.64
C THR A 359 18.62 3.12 -12.28
N TRP A 360 19.01 1.84 -12.23
CA TRP A 360 19.44 1.18 -10.99
C TRP A 360 20.94 1.37 -10.78
N ASP A 361 21.34 2.60 -10.46
CA ASP A 361 22.64 2.78 -9.84
C ASP A 361 22.66 2.20 -8.42
N GLN A 362 23.84 2.21 -7.80
CA GLN A 362 24.02 1.73 -6.44
C GLN A 362 23.12 2.49 -5.45
N GLU A 363 22.92 3.80 -5.67
CA GLU A 363 22.07 4.65 -4.83
C GLU A 363 20.60 4.21 -4.89
N TRP A 364 20.07 3.89 -6.07
CA TRP A 364 18.71 3.36 -6.23
C TRP A 364 18.53 2.03 -5.49
N ALA A 365 19.47 1.09 -5.66
CA ALA A 365 19.38 -0.22 -5.03
C ALA A 365 19.42 -0.12 -3.51
N GLU A 366 20.30 0.73 -2.96
CA GLU A 366 20.39 1.01 -1.53
C GLU A 366 19.11 1.68 -1.01
N ALA A 367 18.53 2.60 -1.77
CA ALA A 367 17.34 3.35 -1.37
C ALA A 367 16.03 2.54 -1.42
N PHE A 368 15.83 1.70 -2.45
CA PHE A 368 14.51 1.14 -2.76
C PHE A 368 14.43 -0.39 -2.74
N ASN A 369 15.55 -1.11 -2.86
CA ASN A 369 15.54 -2.58 -2.85
C ASN A 369 15.71 -3.17 -1.43
N GLY A 370 16.23 -2.38 -0.49
CA GLY A 370 16.44 -2.82 0.90
C GLY A 370 15.14 -3.02 1.69
N SER A 371 15.21 -3.78 2.80
CA SER A 371 14.08 -4.05 3.72
C SER A 371 13.51 -2.81 4.43
N ASN A 372 14.23 -1.68 4.34
CA ASN A 372 13.86 -0.39 4.92
C ASN A 372 12.95 0.43 3.99
N TYR A 373 12.80 0.03 2.72
CA TYR A 373 11.83 0.63 1.81
C TYR A 373 10.52 -0.16 1.85
N ASP A 374 9.58 0.33 2.66
CA ASP A 374 8.31 -0.31 3.00
C ASP A 374 7.10 0.65 2.86
N SER A 375 7.16 1.54 1.88
CA SER A 375 6.10 2.52 1.66
C SER A 375 4.78 1.82 1.34
N LEU A 376 3.76 2.05 2.17
CA LEU A 376 2.41 1.54 1.92
C LEU A 376 1.77 2.12 0.66
N ASN A 377 2.29 3.23 0.12
CA ASN A 377 1.77 3.90 -1.09
C ASN A 377 2.44 3.44 -2.41
N ASP A 378 3.41 2.54 -2.36
CA ASP A 378 4.06 1.99 -3.56
C ASP A 378 3.83 0.47 -3.60
N THR A 379 3.23 -0.04 -4.68
CA THR A 379 3.04 -1.49 -4.85
C THR A 379 4.37 -2.23 -4.96
N PHE A 380 5.48 -1.56 -5.26
CA PHE A 380 6.81 -2.17 -5.17
C PHE A 380 7.26 -2.45 -3.74
N ALA A 381 6.64 -1.83 -2.72
CA ALA A 381 7.13 -1.89 -1.34
C ALA A 381 6.06 -2.12 -0.26
N SER A 382 4.78 -1.95 -0.57
CA SER A 382 3.73 -1.96 0.46
C SER A 382 3.67 -3.26 1.25
N HIS A 383 3.84 -4.41 0.60
CA HIS A 383 3.87 -5.74 1.22
C HIS A 383 5.09 -5.98 2.14
N VAL A 384 6.09 -5.10 2.15
CA VAL A 384 7.20 -5.12 3.11
C VAL A 384 6.78 -4.56 4.47
N ASN A 385 5.75 -3.71 4.48
CA ASN A 385 5.21 -3.13 5.70
C ASN A 385 4.29 -4.14 6.41
N PRO A 386 4.53 -4.51 7.68
CA PRO A 386 3.65 -5.41 8.42
C PRO A 386 2.17 -4.98 8.47
N TRP A 387 1.87 -3.68 8.38
CA TRP A 387 0.48 -3.20 8.34
C TRP A 387 -0.26 -3.58 7.06
N PHE A 388 0.46 -3.84 5.95
CA PHE A 388 -0.12 -4.43 4.75
C PHE A 388 -0.93 -5.68 5.10
N TYR A 389 -0.35 -6.59 5.88
CA TYR A 389 -1.01 -7.85 6.23
C TYR A 389 -2.17 -7.67 7.23
N ARG A 390 -2.21 -6.57 7.99
CA ARG A 390 -3.37 -6.22 8.82
C ARG A 390 -4.53 -5.73 7.97
N ILE A 391 -4.23 -4.85 7.00
CA ILE A 391 -5.18 -4.33 6.01
C ILE A 391 -5.72 -5.49 5.18
N HIS A 392 -4.83 -6.27 4.57
CA HIS A 392 -5.19 -7.37 3.68
C HIS A 392 -5.85 -8.53 4.41
N GLY A 393 -5.48 -8.80 5.66
CA GLY A 393 -6.22 -9.73 6.50
C GLY A 393 -7.66 -9.26 6.77
N TRP A 394 -7.87 -7.95 7.00
CA TRP A 394 -9.23 -7.39 7.12
C TRP A 394 -10.00 -7.50 5.80
N VAL A 395 -9.35 -7.25 4.65
CA VAL A 395 -9.95 -7.41 3.31
C VAL A 395 -10.35 -8.87 3.08
N ASP A 396 -9.46 -9.82 3.40
CA ASP A 396 -9.69 -11.25 3.24
C ASP A 396 -10.84 -11.77 4.13
N ASP A 397 -10.91 -11.31 5.38
CA ASP A 397 -12.00 -11.62 6.32
C ASP A 397 -13.38 -11.19 5.75
N ARG A 398 -13.44 -10.23 4.81
CA ARG A 398 -14.72 -9.84 4.18
C ARG A 398 -15.23 -10.83 3.13
N ILE A 399 -14.36 -11.70 2.61
CA ILE A 399 -14.79 -12.78 1.72
C ILE A 399 -15.78 -13.68 2.47
N ASP A 400 -15.55 -13.94 3.75
CA ASP A 400 -16.45 -14.75 4.58
C ASP A 400 -17.80 -14.06 4.82
N ASP A 401 -17.81 -12.72 4.98
CA ASP A 401 -19.05 -11.94 5.04
C ASP A 401 -19.85 -12.08 3.73
N TRP A 402 -19.18 -12.03 2.57
CA TRP A 402 -19.79 -12.23 1.27
C TRP A 402 -20.30 -13.68 1.07
N LEU A 403 -19.51 -14.68 1.44
CA LEU A 403 -19.90 -16.10 1.35
C LEU A 403 -21.16 -16.35 2.16
N LYS A 404 -21.16 -15.89 3.42
CA LYS A 404 -22.33 -16.00 4.30
C LYS A 404 -23.56 -15.31 3.73
N ALA A 405 -23.41 -14.12 3.15
CA ALA A 405 -24.53 -13.43 2.53
C ALA A 405 -25.07 -14.20 1.31
N ASN A 406 -24.22 -14.91 0.58
CA ASN A 406 -24.58 -15.65 -0.64
C ASN A 406 -24.76 -17.16 -0.42
N ASP A 407 -25.02 -17.57 0.83
CA ASP A 407 -25.31 -18.96 1.22
C ASP A 407 -24.17 -19.95 0.90
N HIS A 408 -22.93 -19.46 0.77
CA HIS A 408 -21.73 -20.28 0.63
C HIS A 408 -21.04 -20.45 2.00
N GLN A 409 -20.39 -21.61 2.18
CA GLN A 409 -19.69 -21.96 3.42
C GLN A 409 -18.17 -21.87 3.28
N SER A 410 -17.68 -22.04 2.06
CA SER A 410 -16.25 -22.05 1.73
C SER A 410 -16.05 -21.60 0.30
N ILE A 411 -14.78 -21.37 -0.06
CA ILE A 411 -14.37 -20.97 -1.39
C ILE A 411 -13.05 -21.66 -1.74
N GLY A 412 -12.91 -22.12 -2.97
CA GLY A 412 -11.74 -22.85 -3.39
C GLY A 412 -11.68 -23.12 -4.89
N THR A 413 -10.68 -23.87 -5.31
CA THR A 413 -10.64 -24.44 -6.66
C THR A 413 -11.78 -25.44 -6.84
N LYS A 414 -12.01 -25.86 -8.09
CA LYS A 414 -12.98 -26.90 -8.41
C LYS A 414 -12.68 -28.21 -7.66
N GLU A 415 -11.40 -28.59 -7.58
CA GLU A 415 -10.94 -29.78 -6.86
C GLU A 415 -11.06 -29.66 -5.35
N GLU A 416 -10.84 -28.46 -4.80
CA GLU A 416 -11.02 -28.19 -3.37
C GLU A 416 -12.51 -28.29 -3.03
N CYS A 417 -13.37 -27.57 -3.76
CA CYS A 417 -14.82 -27.61 -3.54
C CYS A 417 -15.44 -28.99 -3.76
N ALA A 418 -14.89 -29.82 -4.65
CA ALA A 418 -15.36 -31.19 -4.86
C ALA A 418 -15.16 -32.10 -3.62
N LYS A 419 -14.29 -31.70 -2.68
CA LYS A 419 -14.00 -32.45 -1.44
C LYS A 419 -14.71 -31.89 -0.21
N GLU A 420 -15.23 -30.68 -0.31
CA GLU A 420 -15.90 -29.99 0.80
C GLU A 420 -17.32 -30.51 1.01
N ALA A 421 -17.73 -30.66 2.26
CA ALA A 421 -19.12 -30.93 2.61
C ALA A 421 -19.87 -29.60 2.74
N GLY A 422 -20.68 -29.24 1.73
CA GLY A 422 -21.50 -28.04 1.77
C GLY A 422 -21.47 -27.21 0.49
N ASN A 423 -22.03 -26.00 0.55
CA ASN A 423 -22.06 -25.09 -0.60
C ASN A 423 -20.72 -24.33 -0.71
N CYS A 424 -19.79 -24.87 -1.52
CA CYS A 424 -18.50 -24.26 -1.79
C CYS A 424 -18.58 -23.40 -3.06
N TYR A 425 -18.16 -22.13 -2.97
CA TYR A 425 -18.01 -21.26 -4.13
C TYR A 425 -16.73 -21.62 -4.88
N VAL A 426 -16.84 -21.99 -6.16
CA VAL A 426 -15.67 -22.18 -7.01
C VAL A 426 -15.23 -20.83 -7.56
N TRP A 427 -13.95 -20.47 -7.42
CA TRP A 427 -13.43 -19.23 -7.99
C TRP A 427 -13.77 -19.11 -9.48
N LEU A 428 -14.14 -17.90 -9.92
CA LEU A 428 -14.52 -17.56 -11.29
C LEU A 428 -15.69 -18.39 -11.86
N SER A 429 -16.48 -19.05 -11.00
CA SER A 429 -17.62 -19.87 -11.44
C SER A 429 -18.83 -19.08 -11.93
N ASN A 430 -18.84 -17.75 -11.76
CA ASN A 430 -19.94 -16.93 -12.24
C ASN A 430 -19.94 -16.87 -13.78
N GLU A 431 -21.04 -17.32 -14.38
CA GLU A 431 -21.22 -17.37 -15.83
C GLU A 431 -21.14 -15.99 -16.50
N THR A 432 -21.44 -14.91 -15.79
CA THR A 432 -21.36 -13.55 -16.36
C THR A 432 -19.94 -13.14 -16.74
N TYR A 433 -18.92 -13.84 -16.20
CA TYR A 433 -17.53 -13.59 -16.54
C TYR A 433 -17.22 -14.05 -17.95
N THR A 434 -17.86 -15.09 -18.51
CA THR A 434 -17.50 -15.66 -19.82
C THR A 434 -17.76 -14.73 -21.00
N SER A 435 -18.73 -13.82 -20.90
CA SER A 435 -19.10 -12.89 -21.98
C SER A 435 -18.38 -11.54 -21.92
N ASN A 436 -17.77 -11.19 -20.79
CA ASN A 436 -17.09 -9.91 -20.56
C ASN A 436 -15.59 -10.07 -20.26
N ARG A 437 -15.00 -11.22 -20.59
CA ARG A 437 -13.55 -11.43 -20.47
C ARG A 437 -12.87 -10.46 -21.43
N GLY A 438 -12.05 -9.55 -20.93
CA GLY A 438 -11.33 -8.58 -21.77
C GLY A 438 -10.31 -9.20 -22.74
N SER A 439 -10.29 -10.52 -22.97
CA SER A 439 -9.33 -11.15 -23.87
C SER A 439 -9.94 -11.48 -25.23
N ASP A 440 -9.38 -10.89 -26.29
CA ASP A 440 -9.55 -11.37 -27.68
C ASP A 440 -8.82 -12.71 -27.95
N ASP A 441 -8.15 -13.30 -26.94
CA ASP A 441 -7.36 -14.52 -27.07
C ASP A 441 -7.91 -15.67 -26.20
N PRO A 442 -8.61 -16.64 -26.80
CA PRO A 442 -9.15 -17.80 -26.09
C PRO A 442 -8.11 -18.71 -25.45
N LYS A 443 -6.82 -18.60 -25.78
CA LYS A 443 -5.77 -19.49 -25.26
C LYS A 443 -5.20 -19.02 -23.92
N ILE A 444 -5.35 -17.75 -23.57
CA ILE A 444 -5.00 -17.21 -22.24
C ILE A 444 -6.12 -17.55 -21.22
N LEU A 445 -7.28 -18.01 -21.70
CA LEU A 445 -8.49 -18.31 -20.92
C LEU A 445 -8.50 -19.71 -20.26
N GLY A 446 -7.38 -20.43 -20.27
CA GLY A 446 -7.26 -21.79 -19.75
C GLY A 446 -7.24 -21.90 -18.22
N ASP A 447 -7.08 -20.78 -17.51
CA ASP A 447 -6.92 -20.83 -16.06
C ASP A 447 -8.29 -20.89 -15.37
N GLU A 448 -8.60 -22.04 -14.78
CA GLU A 448 -9.71 -22.24 -13.84
C GLU A 448 -9.54 -21.40 -12.55
N LEU A 449 -8.46 -20.62 -12.45
CA LEU A 449 -8.10 -19.85 -11.26
C LEU A 449 -8.01 -18.34 -11.53
N PRO A 450 -8.28 -17.52 -10.49
CA PRO A 450 -7.96 -16.10 -10.53
C PRO A 450 -6.46 -15.87 -10.73
N TRP A 451 -6.13 -14.73 -11.35
CA TRP A 451 -4.80 -14.44 -11.88
C TRP A 451 -3.90 -13.86 -10.79
N GLU A 452 -2.74 -14.49 -10.59
CA GLU A 452 -1.68 -14.01 -9.68
C GLU A 452 -0.37 -13.63 -10.40
N GLY A 453 -0.45 -13.46 -11.73
CA GLY A 453 0.71 -13.31 -12.60
C GLY A 453 1.28 -14.68 -13.04
N PRO A 454 2.33 -14.69 -13.87
CA PRO A 454 2.96 -15.93 -14.31
C PRO A 454 3.62 -16.63 -13.12
N VAL A 455 3.11 -17.80 -12.76
CA VAL A 455 3.70 -18.69 -11.74
C VAL A 455 4.72 -19.60 -12.42
N VAL A 456 5.98 -19.45 -12.07
CA VAL A 456 7.04 -20.42 -12.36
C VAL A 456 6.78 -21.64 -11.49
N ALA A 457 6.74 -22.83 -12.09
CA ALA A 457 6.57 -24.07 -11.34
C ALA A 457 7.56 -24.13 -10.17
N GLU A 458 7.08 -24.55 -8.98
CA GLU A 458 7.93 -24.73 -7.81
C GLU A 458 9.06 -25.72 -8.16
N GLU A 459 10.29 -25.21 -8.30
CA GLU A 459 11.44 -26.09 -8.45
C GLU A 459 11.64 -26.85 -7.14
N LYS A 460 11.59 -28.19 -7.22
CA LYS A 460 11.99 -29.04 -6.10
C LYS A 460 13.49 -28.89 -5.88
N ASN A 461 13.90 -28.20 -4.83
CA ASN A 461 15.31 -28.17 -4.43
C ASN A 461 15.83 -29.57 -4.04
N ALA A 462 17.11 -29.80 -4.29
CA ALA A 462 17.81 -31.08 -4.11
C ALA A 462 17.80 -31.63 -2.67
N SER A 463 17.37 -30.85 -1.68
CA SER A 463 17.26 -31.24 -0.28
C SER A 463 15.95 -31.97 0.07
N ASN A 464 15.02 -32.15 -0.87
CA ASN A 464 13.69 -32.77 -0.63
C ASN A 464 12.83 -32.06 0.43
N THR A 465 13.31 -30.98 1.03
CA THR A 465 12.48 -29.97 1.69
C THR A 465 11.75 -29.21 0.59
N LYS A 466 10.42 -29.23 0.63
CA LYS A 466 9.60 -28.28 -0.12
C LYS A 466 9.88 -26.88 0.42
N GLN A 467 11.03 -26.31 0.07
CA GLN A 467 11.17 -24.87 0.13
C GLN A 467 10.29 -24.40 -1.02
N MET A 468 9.07 -23.94 -0.70
CA MET A 468 8.28 -23.20 -1.69
C MET A 468 9.24 -22.19 -2.30
N SER A 469 9.41 -22.21 -3.62
CA SER A 469 10.20 -21.16 -4.26
C SER A 469 9.56 -19.85 -3.82
N LEU A 470 10.23 -19.15 -2.90
CA LEU A 470 9.77 -17.92 -2.24
C LEU A 470 9.42 -16.84 -3.27
N HIS A 471 9.91 -17.04 -4.49
CA HIS A 471 9.88 -16.15 -5.64
C HIS A 471 9.53 -16.95 -6.90
N ALA A 472 8.45 -17.73 -6.85
CA ALA A 472 7.94 -18.50 -7.99
C ALA A 472 7.45 -17.63 -9.16
N HIS A 473 8.01 -16.43 -9.37
CA HIS A 473 7.57 -15.50 -10.39
C HIS A 473 8.80 -14.90 -11.05
N LYS A 474 8.96 -15.18 -12.35
CA LYS A 474 10.02 -14.56 -13.14
C LYS A 474 9.54 -13.19 -13.60
N ALA A 475 10.19 -12.16 -13.10
CA ALA A 475 9.97 -10.81 -13.61
C ALA A 475 10.19 -10.75 -15.13
N PRO A 476 9.36 -10.03 -15.87
CA PRO A 476 9.55 -9.90 -17.30
C PRO A 476 10.81 -9.08 -17.56
N THR A 477 11.52 -9.42 -18.64
CA THR A 477 12.57 -8.56 -19.18
C THR A 477 11.99 -7.86 -20.40
N PHE A 478 11.68 -6.57 -20.26
CA PHE A 478 11.21 -5.74 -21.36
C PHE A 478 12.40 -5.08 -22.06
N THR A 479 12.28 -4.85 -23.37
CA THR A 479 13.31 -4.09 -24.10
C THR A 479 13.27 -2.61 -23.69
N PRO A 480 14.40 -1.87 -23.75
CA PRO A 480 14.44 -0.46 -23.32
C PRO A 480 13.40 0.44 -23.98
N ASP A 481 13.10 0.21 -25.27
CA ASP A 481 12.07 0.95 -26.00
C ASP A 481 10.65 0.66 -25.51
N VAL A 482 10.36 -0.58 -25.10
CA VAL A 482 9.08 -0.93 -24.47
C VAL A 482 8.98 -0.33 -23.08
N ILE A 483 10.08 -0.31 -22.32
CA ILE A 483 10.15 0.37 -21.03
C ILE A 483 9.83 1.85 -21.22
N GLU A 484 10.51 2.54 -22.13
CA GLU A 484 10.26 3.96 -22.39
C GLU A 484 8.80 4.21 -22.81
N ALA A 485 8.31 3.44 -23.78
CA ALA A 485 6.96 3.62 -24.33
C ALA A 485 5.84 3.36 -23.33
N THR A 486 6.10 2.49 -22.35
CA THR A 486 5.11 2.15 -21.32
C THR A 486 5.31 2.93 -20.02
N ARG A 487 6.38 3.71 -19.87
CA ARG A 487 6.68 4.48 -18.64
C ARG A 487 5.51 5.33 -18.18
N GLY A 488 4.80 5.98 -19.11
CA GLY A 488 3.62 6.81 -18.81
C GLY A 488 2.36 6.02 -18.38
N PHE A 489 2.33 4.71 -18.58
CA PHE A 489 1.21 3.85 -18.15
C PHE A 489 1.45 3.24 -16.77
N ARG A 490 2.70 3.23 -16.31
CA ARG A 490 3.17 2.55 -15.11
C ARG A 490 3.34 3.52 -13.95
N ALA A 491 2.32 4.30 -13.66
CA ALA A 491 2.37 5.26 -12.57
C ALA A 491 2.42 4.53 -11.20
N PRO A 492 3.53 4.64 -10.44
CA PRO A 492 3.68 3.95 -9.15
C PRO A 492 2.62 4.36 -8.13
N PHE A 493 2.17 5.61 -8.21
CA PHE A 493 1.24 6.24 -7.27
C PHE A 493 -0.20 6.29 -7.78
N GLU A 494 -0.45 6.33 -9.09
CA GLU A 494 -1.82 6.56 -9.57
C GLU A 494 -2.74 5.35 -9.41
N SER A 495 -2.19 4.13 -9.38
CA SER A 495 -3.02 2.93 -9.17
C SER A 495 -3.68 2.90 -7.78
N MET A 496 -2.94 3.27 -6.72
CA MET A 496 -3.52 3.45 -5.38
C MET A 496 -4.30 4.76 -5.23
N ASN A 497 -4.05 5.76 -6.07
CA ASN A 497 -4.83 7.01 -6.07
C ASN A 497 -6.15 6.90 -6.86
N ARG A 498 -6.37 5.84 -7.64
CA ARG A 498 -7.68 5.56 -8.23
C ARG A 498 -8.65 5.25 -7.11
N ARG A 499 -9.56 6.17 -6.86
CA ARG A 499 -10.54 6.07 -5.80
C ARG A 499 -11.91 6.39 -6.32
N PHE A 500 -12.86 5.59 -5.88
CA PHE A 500 -14.27 5.91 -5.90
C PHE A 500 -14.56 6.96 -4.84
N VAL A 501 -14.40 8.21 -5.25
CA VAL A 501 -14.89 9.34 -4.47
C VAL A 501 -16.04 9.93 -5.26
N ASN A 502 -17.24 9.84 -4.70
CA ASN A 502 -18.39 10.53 -5.27
C ASN A 502 -18.00 12.02 -5.42
N PRO A 503 -18.00 12.58 -6.63
CA PRO A 503 -17.53 13.94 -6.89
C PRO A 503 -18.35 15.00 -6.15
N ASP A 504 -19.59 14.69 -5.78
CA ASP A 504 -20.44 15.56 -4.96
C ASP A 504 -20.02 15.62 -3.49
N LEU A 505 -19.20 14.66 -3.02
CA LEU A 505 -18.59 14.67 -1.68
C LEU A 505 -17.25 15.40 -1.63
N LYS A 506 -16.69 15.79 -2.78
CA LYS A 506 -15.44 16.58 -2.88
C LYS A 506 -15.66 18.10 -2.77
N ARG A 507 -16.90 18.57 -2.61
CA ARG A 507 -17.25 20.00 -2.61
C ARG A 507 -17.63 20.52 -1.23
#